data_AF-W4LN29-F1
#
_entry.id   AF-W4LN29-F1
#
_cell.length_a   1.000
_cell.length_b   1.000
_cell.length_c   1.000
_cell.angle_alpha   90.00
_cell.angle_beta   90.00
_cell.angle_gamma   90.00
#
_symmetry.space_group_name_H-M   'P 1'
#
loop_
_entity.id
_entity.type
_entity.pdbx_description
1 polymer ?
#
loop_
_entity_poly.entity_id
_entity_poly.type
_entity_poly.pdbx_seq_one_letter_code
_entity_poly.pdbx_strand_id
1 'polypeptide(L)'
;MSYDTKLAHELYNRYLDEKIYAEEMGFDGLMLNEHHGTPFCMGGAMNVEASILARMTNRAKIVLLGNILPIWDDPFWLVEQLAMIDVISGGRLVSGWVRGTGRESVAHNAPPHDNWERFQEAHDFIVKAWSEPSPFRWEGKHFHYRHVNPWVRPYPEAASANLAAGCRQPRFAHVGGGTAHSLHHAGNRVGPYQRSVSTVPRPGGGTGL
;
A
#
# COMPACT_ATOMS: atom_id res chain seq x y z
N MET A 1 -5.81 -22.54 14.67
CA MET A 1 -5.74 -22.83 13.22
C MET A 1 -4.27 -22.69 12.80
N SER A 2 -3.69 -23.72 12.19
CA SER A 2 -2.32 -23.66 11.65
C SER A 2 -2.33 -23.10 10.23
N TYR A 3 -1.27 -22.39 9.85
CA TYR A 3 -1.10 -21.84 8.50
C TYR A 3 -0.75 -22.96 7.50
N ASP A 4 -1.55 -23.11 6.43
CA ASP A 4 -1.28 -24.06 5.35
C ASP A 4 -0.51 -23.37 4.21
N THR A 5 0.76 -23.74 4.05
CA THR A 5 1.66 -23.11 3.07
C THR A 5 1.31 -23.47 1.63
N LYS A 6 0.73 -24.64 1.35
CA LYS A 6 0.36 -25.05 -0.01
C LYS A 6 -0.85 -24.27 -0.48
N LEU A 7 -1.87 -24.19 0.37
CA LEU A 7 -3.05 -23.37 0.09
C LEU A 7 -2.66 -21.89 -0.04
N ALA A 8 -1.79 -21.39 0.83
CA ALA A 8 -1.32 -20.02 0.73
C ALA A 8 -0.61 -19.74 -0.59
N HIS A 9 0.25 -20.64 -1.06
CA HIS A 9 0.92 -20.52 -2.36
C HIS A 9 -0.09 -20.36 -3.52
N GLU A 10 -1.12 -21.21 -3.55
CA GLU A 10 -2.18 -21.12 -4.57
C GLU A 10 -2.95 -19.79 -4.48
N LEU A 11 -3.29 -19.36 -3.26
CA LEU A 11 -4.02 -18.12 -3.03
C LEU A 11 -3.21 -16.87 -3.42
N TYR A 12 -1.93 -16.80 -3.07
CA TYR A 12 -1.08 -15.65 -3.43
C TYR A 12 -0.98 -15.48 -4.95
N ASN A 13 -0.69 -16.57 -5.67
CA ASN A 13 -0.59 -16.51 -7.14
C ASN A 13 -1.95 -16.14 -7.75
N ARG A 14 -3.04 -16.77 -7.29
CA ARG A 14 -4.38 -16.42 -7.74
C ARG A 14 -4.72 -14.94 -7.53
N TYR A 15 -4.39 -14.36 -6.38
CA TYR A 15 -4.68 -12.96 -6.10
C TYR A 15 -3.81 -11.97 -6.88
N LEU A 16 -2.63 -12.38 -7.34
CA LEU A 16 -1.83 -11.59 -8.27
C LEU A 16 -2.41 -11.68 -9.68
N ASP A 17 -2.77 -12.88 -10.14
CA ASP A 17 -3.43 -13.12 -11.43
C ASP A 17 -4.75 -12.35 -11.54
N GLU A 18 -5.57 -12.35 -10.48
CA GLU A 18 -6.83 -11.59 -10.42
C GLU A 18 -6.61 -10.08 -10.54
N LYS A 19 -5.49 -9.55 -10.04
CA LYS A 19 -5.14 -8.12 -10.16
C LYS A 19 -4.65 -7.78 -11.57
N ILE A 20 -3.85 -8.66 -12.18
CA ILE A 20 -3.43 -8.51 -13.58
C ILE A 20 -4.66 -8.56 -14.49
N TYR A 21 -5.55 -9.53 -14.26
CA TYR A 21 -6.81 -9.62 -14.99
C TYR A 21 -7.70 -8.39 -14.78
N ALA A 22 -7.76 -7.82 -13.58
CA ALA A 22 -8.48 -6.57 -13.34
C ALA A 22 -7.90 -5.41 -14.19
N GLU A 23 -6.59 -5.33 -14.40
CA GLU A 23 -6.01 -4.36 -15.32
C GLU A 23 -6.47 -4.61 -16.78
N GLU A 24 -6.45 -5.86 -17.24
CA GLU A 24 -6.91 -6.25 -18.59
C GLU A 24 -8.38 -5.86 -18.82
N MET A 25 -9.20 -5.98 -17.78
CA MET A 25 -10.62 -5.58 -17.79
C MET A 25 -10.85 -4.06 -17.72
N GLY A 26 -9.78 -3.26 -17.69
CA GLY A 26 -9.88 -1.80 -17.76
C GLY A 26 -10.10 -1.10 -16.42
N PHE A 27 -9.74 -1.72 -15.29
CA PHE A 27 -9.75 -1.02 -14.00
C PHE A 27 -8.61 0.01 -13.92
N ASP A 28 -8.82 1.09 -13.17
CA ASP A 28 -7.90 2.23 -13.13
C ASP A 28 -6.85 2.09 -12.02
N GLY A 29 -7.14 1.29 -11.00
CA GLY A 29 -6.22 1.04 -9.90
C GLY A 29 -6.40 -0.32 -9.24
N LEU A 30 -5.27 -0.88 -8.82
CA LEU A 30 -5.14 -2.12 -8.08
C LEU A 30 -4.82 -1.79 -6.63
N MET A 31 -5.74 -2.10 -5.73
CA MET A 31 -5.59 -1.77 -4.32
C MET A 31 -4.97 -2.93 -3.54
N LEU A 32 -3.93 -2.60 -2.77
CA LEU A 32 -3.28 -3.49 -1.81
C LEU A 32 -3.59 -3.04 -0.40
N ASN A 33 -3.80 -3.99 0.50
CA ASN A 33 -4.05 -3.76 1.92
C ASN A 33 -3.02 -4.52 2.75
N GLU A 34 -2.70 -3.97 3.92
CA GLU A 34 -1.67 -4.50 4.81
C GLU A 34 -2.23 -4.73 6.21
N HIS A 35 -2.06 -5.95 6.73
CA HIS A 35 -2.31 -6.27 8.13
C HIS A 35 -1.26 -7.26 8.61
N HIS A 36 -0.84 -7.09 9.86
CA HIS A 36 0.19 -7.93 10.45
C HIS A 36 -0.33 -8.67 11.69
N GLY A 37 0.21 -9.86 11.93
CA GLY A 37 -0.08 -10.67 13.11
C GLY A 37 -1.54 -11.14 13.22
N THR A 38 -2.36 -10.97 12.18
CA THR A 38 -3.80 -11.24 12.20
C THR A 38 -4.28 -11.81 10.86
N PRO A 39 -5.32 -12.68 10.85
CA PRO A 39 -5.85 -13.27 9.61
C PRO A 39 -6.83 -12.35 8.86
N PHE A 40 -6.68 -11.02 8.97
CA PHE A 40 -7.59 -10.06 8.29
C PHE A 40 -7.35 -9.98 6.78
N CYS A 41 -6.09 -10.12 6.35
CA CYS A 41 -5.75 -10.29 4.95
C CYS A 41 -4.46 -11.12 4.81
N MET A 42 -4.19 -11.60 3.60
CA MET A 42 -2.93 -12.27 3.27
C MET A 42 -1.79 -11.26 3.02
N GLY A 43 -2.09 -9.97 2.85
CA GLY A 43 -1.08 -8.93 2.66
C GLY A 43 -0.35 -8.59 3.96
N GLY A 44 0.77 -9.25 4.25
CA GLY A 44 1.61 -8.97 5.42
C GLY A 44 2.78 -8.02 5.17
N ALA A 45 3.11 -7.76 3.90
CA ALA A 45 4.13 -6.82 3.47
C ALA A 45 3.76 -6.34 2.05
N MET A 46 2.86 -5.36 1.95
CA MET A 46 2.25 -5.02 0.66
C MET A 46 3.25 -4.41 -0.34
N ASN A 47 4.36 -3.83 0.12
CA ASN A 47 5.42 -3.32 -0.77
C ASN A 47 6.02 -4.43 -1.66
N VAL A 48 6.04 -5.67 -1.18
CA VAL A 48 6.49 -6.83 -1.98
C VAL A 48 5.51 -7.10 -3.12
N GLU A 49 4.21 -7.23 -2.82
CA GLU A 49 3.17 -7.40 -3.83
C GLU A 49 3.15 -6.22 -4.83
N ALA A 50 3.33 -4.99 -4.32
CA ALA A 50 3.37 -3.78 -5.13
C ALA A 50 4.53 -3.81 -6.14
N SER A 51 5.72 -4.26 -5.74
CA SER A 51 6.87 -4.39 -6.63
C SER A 51 6.64 -5.40 -7.77
N ILE A 52 5.95 -6.51 -7.46
CA ILE A 52 5.58 -7.53 -8.46
C ILE A 52 4.61 -6.89 -9.46
N LEU A 53 3.54 -6.26 -8.97
CA LEU A 53 2.55 -5.61 -9.83
C LEU A 53 3.18 -4.46 -10.64
N ALA A 54 4.09 -3.69 -10.05
CA ALA A 54 4.80 -2.61 -10.74
C ALA A 54 5.51 -3.11 -12.00
N ARG A 55 6.07 -4.33 -11.97
CA ARG A 55 6.73 -4.92 -13.13
C ARG A 55 5.77 -5.62 -14.09
N MET A 56 4.72 -6.25 -13.58
CA MET A 56 3.81 -7.09 -14.36
C MET A 56 2.70 -6.31 -15.08
N THR A 57 2.34 -5.13 -14.55
CA THR A 57 1.26 -4.28 -15.08
C THR A 57 1.83 -3.06 -15.80
N ASN A 58 1.06 -2.43 -16.69
CA ASN A 58 1.57 -1.36 -17.57
C ASN A 58 0.78 -0.04 -17.50
N ARG A 59 -0.47 -0.08 -17.04
CA ARG A 59 -1.44 1.01 -17.09
C ARG A 59 -2.07 1.30 -15.73
N ALA A 60 -2.51 0.26 -15.01
CA ALA A 60 -3.25 0.45 -13.77
C ALA A 60 -2.37 1.10 -12.68
N LYS A 61 -2.94 2.01 -11.89
CA LYS A 61 -2.28 2.58 -10.71
C LYS A 61 -2.15 1.53 -9.61
N ILE A 62 -1.08 1.56 -8.86
CA ILE A 62 -0.86 0.65 -7.72
C ILE A 62 -1.12 1.45 -6.46
N VAL A 63 -2.24 1.17 -5.80
CA VAL A 63 -2.70 1.95 -4.66
C VAL A 63 -2.42 1.16 -3.39
N LEU A 64 -1.55 1.70 -2.55
CA LEU A 64 -1.28 1.16 -1.23
C LEU A 64 -2.28 1.74 -0.25
N LEU A 65 -3.21 0.93 0.25
CA LEU A 65 -4.13 1.32 1.32
C LEU A 65 -3.49 1.17 2.69
N GLY A 66 -2.33 1.81 2.84
CA GLY A 66 -1.77 2.15 4.14
C GLY A 66 -0.50 1.40 4.50
N ASN A 67 0.65 2.03 4.28
CA ASN A 67 1.84 1.68 5.05
C ASN A 67 1.61 2.20 6.46
N ILE A 68 1.69 1.30 7.44
CA ILE A 68 1.45 1.65 8.84
C ILE A 68 2.71 2.35 9.39
N LEU A 69 2.83 3.67 9.22
CA LEU A 69 4.07 4.40 9.55
C LEU A 69 4.59 4.17 10.98
N PRO A 70 3.74 4.11 12.04
CA PRO A 70 4.25 3.98 13.40
C PRO A 70 4.99 2.68 13.71
N ILE A 71 4.76 1.61 12.92
CA ILE A 71 5.45 0.32 13.10
C ILE A 71 6.78 0.24 12.34
N TRP A 72 7.08 1.22 11.48
CA TRP A 72 8.39 1.31 10.86
C TRP A 72 9.38 1.90 11.86
N ASP A 73 10.46 1.16 12.12
CA ASP A 73 11.60 1.66 12.90
C ASP A 73 12.57 2.47 12.04
N ASP A 74 12.59 2.20 10.74
CA ASP A 74 13.42 2.90 9.77
C ASP A 74 12.57 3.45 8.60
N PRO A 75 11.94 4.63 8.76
CA PRO A 75 11.23 5.29 7.66
C PRO A 75 12.14 5.63 6.47
N PHE A 76 13.47 5.71 6.63
CA PHE A 76 14.38 5.89 5.49
C PHE A 76 14.36 4.69 4.55
N TRP A 77 14.27 3.47 5.10
CA TRP A 77 14.12 2.28 4.27
C TRP A 77 12.79 2.28 3.50
N LEU A 78 11.71 2.79 4.11
CA LEU A 78 10.42 2.93 3.44
C LEU A 78 10.47 3.95 2.29
N VAL A 79 11.15 5.09 2.48
CA VAL A 79 11.39 6.10 1.44
C VAL A 79 11.99 5.46 0.18
N GLU A 80 13.04 4.65 0.35
CA GLU A 80 13.74 4.01 -0.77
C GLU A 80 12.89 2.92 -1.43
N GLN A 81 12.21 2.07 -0.63
CA GLN A 81 11.34 1.02 -1.16
C GLN A 81 10.24 1.59 -2.05
N LEU A 82 9.56 2.64 -1.58
CA LEU A 82 8.48 3.28 -2.33
C LEU A 82 9.00 3.99 -3.59
N ALA A 83 10.15 4.68 -3.49
CA ALA A 83 10.77 5.30 -4.66
C ALA A 83 11.17 4.26 -5.72
N MET A 84 11.70 3.11 -5.30
CA MET A 84 12.02 2.00 -6.21
C MET A 84 10.78 1.46 -6.91
N ILE A 85 9.70 1.19 -6.17
CA ILE A 85 8.44 0.70 -6.75
C ILE A 85 7.88 1.72 -7.73
N ASP A 86 7.92 3.00 -7.38
CA ASP A 86 7.43 4.08 -8.23
C ASP A 86 8.22 4.15 -9.56
N VAL A 87 9.55 4.09 -9.49
CA VAL A 87 10.43 4.03 -10.67
C VAL A 87 10.18 2.78 -11.51
N ILE A 88 10.07 1.60 -10.91
CA ILE A 88 9.76 0.34 -11.62
C ILE A 88 8.41 0.46 -12.34
N SER A 89 7.44 1.08 -11.70
CA SER A 89 6.09 1.23 -12.24
C SER A 89 5.98 2.33 -13.31
N GLY A 90 6.98 3.21 -13.44
CA GLY A 90 6.90 4.39 -14.30
C GLY A 90 5.95 5.46 -13.76
N GLY A 91 5.90 5.67 -12.45
CA GLY A 91 5.08 6.71 -11.82
C GLY A 91 3.64 6.32 -11.50
N ARG A 92 3.33 5.02 -11.44
CA ARG A 92 1.96 4.51 -11.20
C ARG A 92 1.68 4.24 -9.72
N LEU A 93 2.66 4.40 -8.84
CA LEU A 93 2.48 4.17 -7.41
C LEU A 93 1.66 5.32 -6.81
N VAL A 94 0.65 4.95 -6.02
CA VAL A 94 -0.11 5.84 -5.14
C VAL A 94 0.06 5.30 -3.72
N SER A 95 0.98 5.90 -2.97
CA SER A 95 1.28 5.47 -1.60
C SER A 95 0.33 6.13 -0.61
N GLY A 96 -0.55 5.33 -0.01
CA GLY A 96 -1.32 5.74 1.15
C GLY A 96 -0.59 5.37 2.45
N TRP A 97 -0.70 6.24 3.45
CA TRP A 97 -0.17 6.03 4.79
C TRP A 97 -1.30 5.93 5.79
N VAL A 98 -1.15 5.06 6.78
CA VAL A 98 -2.13 4.90 7.84
C VAL A 98 -1.43 4.87 9.19
N ARG A 99 -2.22 5.19 10.21
CA ARG A 99 -1.79 5.15 11.61
C ARG A 99 -1.69 3.71 12.15
N GLY A 100 -2.52 2.80 11.61
CA GLY A 100 -2.71 1.46 12.16
C GLY A 100 -3.52 1.44 13.46
N THR A 101 -3.71 0.24 14.01
CA THR A 101 -4.37 0.03 15.29
C THR A 101 -3.39 -0.50 16.34
N GLY A 102 -3.83 -0.60 17.59
CA GLY A 102 -2.99 -1.15 18.66
C GLY A 102 -2.55 -2.60 18.41
N ARG A 103 -3.24 -3.37 17.54
CA ARG A 103 -2.87 -4.74 17.21
C ARG A 103 -1.55 -4.80 16.47
N GLU A 104 -1.39 -3.97 15.45
CA GLU A 104 -0.17 -3.92 14.64
C GLU A 104 0.99 -3.36 15.46
N SER A 105 0.72 -2.41 16.36
CA SER A 105 1.72 -1.90 17.32
C SER A 105 2.21 -3.01 18.26
N VAL A 106 1.32 -3.82 18.83
CA VAL A 106 1.70 -4.96 19.67
C VAL A 106 2.47 -6.01 18.87
N ALA A 107 2.04 -6.31 17.64
CA ALA A 107 2.70 -7.30 16.79
C ALA A 107 4.14 -6.91 16.40
N HIS A 108 4.43 -5.60 16.27
CA HIS A 108 5.76 -5.08 15.91
C HIS A 108 6.52 -4.50 17.10
N ASN A 109 5.99 -4.63 18.32
CA ASN A 109 6.56 -4.01 19.51
C ASN A 109 6.75 -2.49 19.39
N ALA A 110 5.93 -1.82 18.56
CA ALA A 110 5.95 -0.38 18.39
C ALA A 110 5.22 0.30 19.57
N PRO A 111 5.77 1.39 20.14
CA PRO A 111 5.18 2.06 21.30
C PRO A 111 3.79 2.63 20.97
N PRO A 112 2.69 2.08 21.54
CA PRO A 112 1.35 2.50 21.15
C PRO A 112 0.99 3.93 21.60
N HIS A 113 1.67 4.44 22.63
CA HIS A 113 1.44 5.78 23.17
C HIS A 113 2.03 6.88 22.27
N ASP A 114 3.14 6.58 21.60
CA ASP A 114 3.80 7.50 20.65
C ASP A 114 3.24 7.37 19.23
N ASN A 115 2.26 6.51 19.02
CA ASN A 115 1.79 6.10 17.70
C ASN A 115 1.44 7.28 16.77
N TRP A 116 0.76 8.31 17.30
CA TRP A 116 0.39 9.48 16.49
C TRP A 116 1.59 10.38 16.18
N GLU A 117 2.47 10.60 17.15
CA GLU A 117 3.67 11.42 16.95
C GLU A 117 4.63 10.74 15.97
N ARG A 118 4.83 9.42 16.10
CA ARG A 118 5.62 8.62 15.14
C ARG A 118 5.03 8.69 13.73
N PHE A 119 3.70 8.65 13.59
CA PHE A 119 3.05 8.80 12.28
C PHE A 119 3.38 10.15 11.64
N GLN A 120 3.21 11.24 12.39
CA GLN A 120 3.45 12.59 11.90
C GLN A 120 4.93 12.79 11.53
N GLU A 121 5.83 12.41 12.43
CA GLU A 121 7.27 12.57 12.21
C GLU A 121 7.77 11.73 11.03
N ALA A 122 7.33 10.47 10.91
CA ALA A 122 7.68 9.62 9.77
C ALA A 122 7.12 10.17 8.45
N HIS A 123 5.88 10.67 8.46
CA HIS A 123 5.27 11.29 7.29
C HIS A 123 6.08 12.51 6.83
N ASP A 124 6.38 13.43 7.74
CA ASP A 124 7.11 14.65 7.43
C ASP A 124 8.53 14.35 6.95
N PHE A 125 9.16 13.33 7.55
CA PHE A 125 10.45 12.81 7.08
C PHE A 125 10.37 12.27 5.65
N ILE A 126 9.38 11.44 5.32
CA ILE A 126 9.21 10.86 3.97
C ILE A 126 8.97 11.97 2.94
N VAL A 127 8.07 12.91 3.24
CA VAL A 127 7.76 14.04 2.36
C VAL A 127 9.02 14.88 2.11
N LYS A 128 9.78 15.20 3.17
CA LYS A 128 11.05 15.92 3.05
C LYS A 128 12.06 15.15 2.19
N ALA A 129 12.20 13.84 2.42
CA ALA A 129 13.14 13.00 1.70
C ALA A 129 12.90 12.99 0.18
N TRP A 130 11.66 13.14 -0.26
CA TRP A 130 11.31 13.18 -1.70
C TRP A 130 11.28 14.59 -2.30
N SER A 131 10.90 15.60 -1.52
CA SER A 131 10.66 16.96 -2.04
C SER A 131 11.87 17.88 -1.92
N GLU A 132 12.74 17.68 -0.93
CA GLU A 132 13.89 18.56 -0.69
C GLU A 132 15.19 18.00 -1.30
N PRO A 133 16.17 18.88 -1.61
CA PRO A 133 17.51 18.43 -1.99
C PRO A 133 18.20 17.64 -0.88
N SER A 134 18.69 16.45 -1.22
CA SER A 134 19.65 15.69 -0.42
C SER A 134 21.10 16.14 -0.70
N PRO A 135 22.06 15.92 0.23
CA PRO A 135 21.87 15.32 1.55
C PRO A 135 21.34 16.30 2.61
N PHE A 136 20.58 15.79 3.57
CA PHE A 136 20.15 16.56 4.75
C PHE A 136 20.27 15.73 6.04
N ARG A 137 20.10 16.40 7.18
CA ARG A 137 20.06 15.79 8.52
C ARG A 137 18.64 15.82 9.07
N TRP A 138 18.24 14.78 9.77
CA TRP A 138 16.96 14.70 10.48
C TRP A 138 17.20 14.39 11.96
N GLU A 139 16.73 15.24 12.84
CA GLU A 139 16.83 15.09 14.29
C GLU A 139 15.45 15.31 14.88
N GLY A 140 14.61 14.27 14.80
CA GLY A 140 13.26 14.31 15.34
C GLY A 140 13.22 13.80 16.78
N LYS A 141 12.02 13.49 17.28
CA LYS A 141 11.83 12.91 18.62
C LYS A 141 11.96 11.39 18.57
N HIS A 142 11.49 10.79 17.48
CA HIS A 142 11.39 9.34 17.30
C HIS A 142 12.45 8.80 16.34
N PHE A 143 12.87 9.59 15.35
CA PHE A 143 13.80 9.19 14.30
C PHE A 143 14.99 10.15 14.21
N HIS A 144 16.19 9.60 14.08
CA HIS A 144 17.44 10.36 14.03
C HIS A 144 18.34 9.86 12.91
N TYR A 145 18.62 10.74 11.94
CA TYR A 145 19.46 10.44 10.79
C TYR A 145 20.50 11.53 10.59
N ARG A 146 21.78 11.17 10.75
CA ARG A 146 22.91 12.08 10.58
C ARG A 146 23.14 12.48 9.13
N HIS A 147 22.79 11.59 8.20
CA HIS A 147 23.00 11.76 6.77
C HIS A 147 21.89 11.05 6.00
N VAL A 148 20.98 11.81 5.40
CA VAL A 148 19.85 11.31 4.61
C VAL A 148 20.10 11.66 3.15
N ASN A 149 20.27 10.62 2.32
CA ASN A 149 20.48 10.78 0.89
C ASN A 149 19.80 9.64 0.12
N PRO A 150 18.48 9.70 -0.11
CA PRO A 150 17.78 8.71 -0.93
C PRO A 150 18.29 8.83 -2.36
N TRP A 151 19.06 7.83 -2.81
CA TRP A 151 19.63 7.83 -4.16
C TRP A 151 18.55 7.66 -5.22
N VAL A 152 17.60 6.78 -4.95
CA VAL A 152 16.41 6.59 -5.79
C VAL A 152 15.36 7.61 -5.35
N ARG A 153 14.92 8.45 -6.29
CA ARG A 153 13.84 9.41 -6.06
C ARG A 153 12.57 8.97 -6.79
N PRO A 154 11.38 9.37 -6.29
CA PRO A 154 10.12 9.10 -6.98
C PRO A 154 10.14 9.64 -8.41
N TYR A 155 9.36 9.01 -9.28
CA TYR A 155 9.22 9.40 -10.67
C TYR A 155 8.67 10.84 -10.76
N PRO A 156 9.22 11.72 -11.63
CA PRO A 156 8.95 13.16 -11.59
C PRO A 156 7.46 13.56 -11.64
N GLU A 157 6.62 12.80 -12.33
CA GLU A 157 5.16 13.07 -12.41
C GLU A 157 4.38 12.51 -11.20
N ALA A 158 4.89 11.47 -10.55
CA ALA A 158 4.21 10.73 -9.47
C ALA A 158 4.40 11.36 -8.08
N ALA A 159 5.50 12.09 -7.84
CA ALA A 159 5.69 12.85 -6.61
C ALA A 159 4.50 13.79 -6.33
N SER A 160 3.92 14.39 -7.37
CA SER A 160 2.72 15.23 -7.26
C SER A 160 1.43 14.45 -6.95
N ALA A 161 1.29 13.22 -7.46
CA ALA A 161 0.11 12.38 -7.28
C ALA A 161 0.08 11.69 -5.90
N ASN A 162 1.25 11.39 -5.33
CA ASN A 162 1.40 10.84 -3.98
C ASN A 162 1.08 11.88 -2.88
N LEU A 163 1.28 13.18 -3.16
CA LEU A 163 0.89 14.26 -2.25
C LEU A 163 -0.58 14.71 -2.42
N ALA A 164 -1.15 14.54 -3.61
CA ALA A 164 -2.50 14.98 -3.94
C ALA A 164 -3.45 13.80 -4.16
N ALA A 165 -3.92 13.17 -3.08
CA ALA A 165 -5.09 12.29 -3.14
C ALA A 165 -6.35 13.12 -3.47
N GLY A 166 -6.49 13.49 -4.74
CA GLY A 166 -7.56 14.33 -5.27
C GLY A 166 -7.70 14.15 -6.77
N CYS A 167 -8.12 12.96 -7.21
CA CYS A 167 -8.42 12.71 -8.62
C CYS A 167 -9.83 12.11 -8.78
N ARG A 168 -10.55 12.58 -9.81
CA ARG A 168 -11.93 12.24 -10.17
C ARG A 168 -12.23 10.73 -10.06
N GLN A 169 -13.42 10.40 -9.55
CA GLN A 169 -13.96 9.06 -9.25
C GLN A 169 -13.28 7.88 -9.99
N PRO A 170 -12.26 7.24 -9.39
CA PRO A 170 -11.59 6.10 -10.00
C PRO A 170 -12.35 4.80 -9.73
N ARG A 171 -12.32 3.86 -10.69
CA ARG A 171 -12.78 2.48 -10.44
C ARG A 171 -11.62 1.66 -9.89
N PHE A 172 -11.68 1.37 -8.60
CA PHE A 172 -10.66 0.59 -7.91
C PHE A 172 -11.07 -0.88 -7.78
N ALA A 173 -10.14 -1.79 -8.07
CA ALA A 173 -10.27 -3.20 -7.75
C ALA A 173 -9.65 -3.49 -6.38
N HIS A 174 -10.43 -4.10 -5.48
CA HIS A 174 -9.94 -4.64 -4.21
C HIS A 174 -10.23 -6.14 -4.17
N VAL A 175 -9.18 -6.94 -3.99
CA VAL A 175 -9.24 -8.40 -3.96
C VAL A 175 -8.60 -8.86 -2.66
N GLY A 176 -9.45 -9.10 -1.65
CA GLY A 176 -9.07 -9.48 -0.29
C GLY A 176 -10.23 -9.25 0.68
N GLY A 177 -10.76 -10.31 1.29
CA GLY A 177 -11.90 -10.25 2.20
C GLY A 177 -11.51 -9.75 3.60
N GLY A 178 -11.15 -8.47 3.73
CA GLY A 178 -10.97 -7.79 5.02
C GLY A 178 -12.01 -6.68 5.15
N THR A 179 -12.84 -6.73 6.19
CA THR A 179 -13.94 -5.78 6.40
C THR A 179 -13.44 -4.33 6.50
N ALA A 180 -13.79 -3.49 5.52
CA ALA A 180 -13.71 -2.02 5.59
C ALA A 180 -14.76 -1.44 6.55
N HIS A 181 -14.80 -1.91 7.80
CA HIS A 181 -15.78 -1.51 8.81
C HIS A 181 -15.11 -0.63 9.88
N SER A 182 -14.60 0.53 9.46
CA SER A 182 -14.26 1.63 10.39
C SER A 182 -14.13 2.96 9.65
N LEU A 183 -15.10 3.30 8.81
CA LEU A 183 -15.22 4.66 8.23
C LEU A 183 -16.50 5.40 8.67
N HIS A 184 -17.26 4.86 9.63
CA HIS A 184 -18.52 5.49 10.05
C HIS A 184 -18.37 6.72 10.97
N HIS A 185 -17.17 7.05 11.46
CA HIS A 185 -16.97 8.19 12.36
C HIS A 185 -16.04 9.31 11.84
N ALA A 186 -15.48 9.18 10.63
CA ALA A 186 -14.86 10.31 9.93
C ALA A 186 -15.92 10.94 9.02
N GLY A 187 -16.79 11.75 9.63
CA GLY A 187 -17.97 12.31 9.02
C GLY A 187 -17.72 13.06 7.70
N ASN A 188 -18.43 12.58 6.68
CA ASN A 188 -19.10 13.40 5.66
C ASN A 188 -18.37 13.80 4.36
N ARG A 189 -17.44 12.99 3.82
CA ARG A 189 -16.96 13.13 2.41
C ARG A 189 -16.56 11.84 1.68
N VAL A 190 -17.07 10.67 2.05
CA VAL A 190 -16.81 9.44 1.27
C VAL A 190 -18.15 8.87 0.82
N GLY A 191 -18.49 9.13 -0.45
CA GLY A 191 -19.68 8.59 -1.08
C GLY A 191 -19.60 7.06 -1.28
N PRO A 192 -20.71 6.42 -1.66
CA PRO A 192 -20.85 4.97 -1.71
C PRO A 192 -20.17 4.41 -2.97
N TYR A 193 -18.86 4.12 -2.94
CA TYR A 193 -18.16 3.69 -4.15
C TYR A 193 -16.98 2.72 -3.91
N GLN A 194 -17.22 1.67 -3.13
CA GLN A 194 -16.39 0.45 -3.13
C GLN A 194 -17.21 -0.68 -3.77
N ARG A 195 -16.86 -1.14 -4.98
CA ARG A 195 -17.33 -2.45 -5.47
C ARG A 195 -16.30 -3.49 -5.08
N SER A 196 -16.58 -4.23 -4.01
CA SER A 196 -15.93 -5.52 -3.79
C SER A 196 -16.38 -6.48 -4.90
N VAL A 197 -15.45 -7.00 -5.70
CA VAL A 197 -15.78 -8.11 -6.59
C VAL A 197 -15.75 -9.37 -5.74
N SER A 198 -16.90 -9.75 -5.18
CA SER A 198 -17.08 -11.13 -4.71
C SER A 198 -17.16 -12.00 -5.96
N THR A 199 -16.09 -12.73 -6.24
CA THR A 199 -15.92 -13.70 -7.33
C THR A 199 -15.88 -13.12 -8.75
N VAL A 200 -14.69 -13.20 -9.37
CA VAL A 200 -14.53 -13.09 -10.83
C VAL A 200 -15.11 -14.39 -11.46
N PRO A 201 -15.96 -14.33 -12.50
CA PRO A 201 -16.47 -15.53 -13.14
C PRO A 201 -15.33 -16.31 -13.80
N ARG A 202 -15.30 -17.63 -13.61
CA ARG A 202 -14.34 -18.52 -14.30
C ARG A 202 -14.56 -18.41 -15.82
N PRO A 203 -13.50 -18.45 -16.65
CA PRO A 203 -13.66 -18.59 -18.09
C PRO A 203 -14.41 -19.90 -18.39
N GLY A 204 -15.47 -19.79 -19.18
CA GLY A 204 -16.46 -20.85 -19.40
C GLY A 204 -15.85 -22.14 -19.93
N GLY A 205 -16.13 -23.25 -19.23
CA GLY A 205 -16.06 -24.57 -19.81
C GLY A 205 -17.12 -24.69 -20.88
N GLY A 206 -16.69 -25.01 -22.11
CA GLY A 206 -17.55 -25.14 -23.28
C GLY A 206 -18.66 -26.16 -23.06
N THR A 207 -19.86 -25.76 -23.44
CA THR A 207 -21.02 -26.64 -23.63
C THR A 207 -20.82 -27.46 -24.91
N GLY A 208 -21.04 -28.78 -24.83
CA GLY A 208 -21.05 -29.66 -25.99
C GLY A 208 -21.58 -31.05 -25.66
N LEU A 209 -22.92 -31.17 -25.74
CA LEU A 209 -23.78 -32.38 -25.78
C LEU A 209 -23.91 -33.23 -24.50
#